data_AF-A0A5D0MX72-F1
#
_entry.id   AF-A0A5D0MX72-F1
#
_cell.length_a   1.000
_cell.length_b   1.000
_cell.length_c   1.000
_cell.angle_alpha   90.00
_cell.angle_beta   90.00
_cell.angle_gamma   90.00
#
_symmetry.space_group_name_H-M   'P 1'
#
loop_
_entity.id
_entity.type
_entity.pdbx_description
1 polymer ?
#
loop_
_entity_poly.entity_id
_entity_poly.type
_entity_poly.pdbx_seq_one_letter_code
_entity_poly.pdbx_strand_id
1 'polypeptide(L)'
;MKLKVTLIIGILTLFACVSLAVDSNKPANHDTSWMKRHGQASKTNPDECYACHTNKTDCIRCHEEVMPRNHTPSWIKRGHGLEARWDRDSCTTCHKEDSCIECHETTEPSSHRPGWREPLNRHCNSCHYPVQDTAC
;
A
#
# COMPACT_ATOMS: atom_id res chain seq x y z
N MET A 1 -18.07 -69.45 -0.87
CA MET A 1 -16.99 -68.53 -0.45
C MET A 1 -16.85 -67.31 -1.39
N LYS A 2 -17.95 -66.66 -1.81
CA LYS A 2 -17.89 -65.50 -2.74
C LYS A 2 -18.71 -64.27 -2.29
N LEU A 3 -19.34 -64.34 -1.11
CA LEU A 3 -20.32 -63.34 -0.65
C LEU A 3 -19.75 -62.29 0.33
N LYS A 4 -18.42 -62.24 0.53
CA LYS A 4 -17.81 -61.31 1.51
C LYS A 4 -16.86 -60.27 0.90
N VAL A 5 -16.46 -60.39 -0.36
CA VAL A 5 -15.47 -59.48 -0.98
C VAL A 5 -16.14 -58.32 -1.72
N THR A 6 -17.30 -58.54 -2.35
CA THR A 6 -18.02 -57.49 -3.10
C THR A 6 -18.60 -56.39 -2.21
N LEU A 7 -18.93 -56.70 -0.94
CA LEU A 7 -19.48 -55.73 0.00
C LEU A 7 -18.42 -54.77 0.56
N ILE A 8 -17.16 -55.20 0.63
CA ILE A 8 -16.05 -54.39 1.18
C ILE A 8 -15.57 -53.37 0.14
N ILE A 9 -15.61 -53.72 -1.16
CA ILE A 9 -15.22 -52.81 -2.26
C ILE A 9 -16.27 -51.70 -2.46
N GLY A 10 -17.56 -51.99 -2.19
CA GLY A 10 -18.65 -51.01 -2.33
C GLY A 10 -18.70 -49.92 -1.25
N ILE A 11 -18.05 -50.13 -0.10
CA ILE A 11 -18.00 -49.15 0.99
C ILE A 11 -16.84 -48.16 0.78
N LEU A 12 -15.75 -48.58 0.11
CA LEU A 12 -14.61 -47.69 -0.16
C LEU A 12 -14.89 -46.65 -1.24
N THR A 13 -15.86 -46.88 -2.13
CA THR A 13 -16.21 -45.97 -3.23
C THR A 13 -17.25 -44.91 -2.85
N LEU A 14 -17.90 -45.02 -1.69
CA LEU A 14 -18.90 -44.03 -1.26
C LEU A 14 -18.29 -42.78 -0.58
N PHE A 15 -16.99 -42.81 -0.25
CA PHE A 15 -16.27 -41.70 0.38
C PHE A 15 -15.59 -40.74 -0.62
N ALA A 16 -15.73 -40.95 -1.93
CA ALA A 16 -14.92 -40.27 -2.94
C ALA A 16 -15.49 -38.94 -3.49
N CYS A 17 -16.72 -38.52 -3.15
CA CYS A 17 -17.36 -37.41 -3.88
C CYS A 17 -18.06 -36.34 -3.05
N VAL A 18 -17.81 -36.22 -1.74
CA VAL A 18 -18.22 -35.00 -1.03
C VAL A 18 -17.17 -33.93 -1.26
N SER A 19 -17.15 -33.38 -2.48
CA SER A 19 -16.53 -32.08 -2.72
C SER A 19 -17.31 -31.06 -1.89
N LEU A 20 -16.83 -30.80 -0.67
CA LEU A 20 -17.27 -29.65 0.10
C LEU A 20 -16.86 -28.42 -0.69
N ALA A 21 -17.80 -27.87 -1.46
CA ALA A 21 -17.68 -26.51 -1.92
C ALA A 21 -17.64 -25.66 -0.65
N VAL A 22 -16.45 -25.22 -0.25
CA VAL A 22 -16.31 -24.17 0.74
C VAL A 22 -16.95 -22.95 0.11
N ASP A 23 -18.13 -22.58 0.61
CA ASP A 23 -18.74 -21.31 0.27
C ASP A 23 -17.75 -20.21 0.64
N SER A 24 -17.44 -19.37 -0.36
CA SER A 24 -16.57 -18.24 -0.14
C SER A 24 -17.27 -17.26 0.81
N ASN A 25 -16.64 -16.90 1.92
CA ASN A 25 -17.09 -15.82 2.81
C ASN A 25 -16.86 -14.42 2.20
N LYS A 26 -16.46 -14.37 0.93
CA LYS A 26 -16.21 -13.16 0.15
C LYS A 26 -17.52 -12.40 -0.07
N PRO A 27 -17.65 -11.17 0.44
CA PRO A 27 -18.86 -10.39 0.20
C PRO A 27 -18.97 -9.98 -1.27
N ALA A 28 -20.19 -9.71 -1.74
CA ALA A 28 -20.48 -9.36 -3.15
C ALA A 28 -19.71 -8.12 -3.63
N ASN A 29 -19.30 -7.24 -2.71
CA ASN A 29 -18.53 -6.05 -3.02
C ASN A 29 -17.03 -6.33 -3.30
N HIS A 30 -16.54 -7.55 -3.13
CA HIS A 30 -15.16 -7.90 -3.46
C HIS A 30 -15.02 -8.33 -4.94
N ASP A 31 -15.70 -7.64 -5.84
CA ASP A 31 -15.65 -7.89 -7.28
C ASP A 31 -14.32 -7.42 -7.93
N THR A 32 -14.19 -7.55 -9.25
CA THR A 32 -12.99 -7.13 -10.00
C THR A 32 -12.72 -5.63 -9.95
N SER A 33 -13.72 -4.82 -9.60
CA SER A 33 -13.58 -3.38 -9.40
C SER A 33 -13.14 -3.01 -7.98
N TRP A 34 -13.07 -3.97 -7.05
CA TRP A 34 -12.71 -3.75 -5.65
C TRP A 34 -11.42 -2.92 -5.48
N MET A 35 -10.40 -3.22 -6.29
CA MET A 35 -9.12 -2.49 -6.28
C MET A 35 -9.25 -0.98 -6.57
N LYS A 36 -10.33 -0.54 -7.20
CA LYS A 36 -10.60 0.87 -7.48
C LYS A 36 -11.35 1.59 -6.36
N ARG A 37 -12.08 0.85 -5.52
CA ARG A 37 -13.07 1.39 -4.58
C ARG A 37 -12.77 1.14 -3.11
N HIS A 38 -11.94 0.14 -2.78
CA HIS A 38 -11.63 -0.21 -1.39
C HIS A 38 -11.02 0.96 -0.60
N GLY A 39 -10.20 1.80 -1.25
CA GLY A 39 -9.61 2.96 -0.58
C GLY A 39 -10.64 3.97 -0.10
N GLN A 40 -11.73 4.18 -0.86
CA GLN A 40 -12.83 5.03 -0.39
C GLN A 40 -13.68 4.31 0.66
N ALA A 41 -13.95 3.02 0.46
CA ALA A 41 -14.71 2.21 1.44
C ALA A 41 -14.03 2.23 2.82
N SER A 42 -12.72 2.00 2.85
CA SER A 42 -11.90 2.02 4.08
C SER A 42 -11.89 3.40 4.76
N LYS A 43 -11.98 4.50 4.01
CA LYS A 43 -12.12 5.86 4.58
C LYS A 43 -13.52 6.11 5.16
N THR A 44 -14.55 5.51 4.57
CA THR A 44 -15.94 5.70 5.00
C THR A 44 -16.24 4.90 6.27
N ASN A 45 -15.86 3.62 6.32
CA ASN A 45 -16.13 2.74 7.45
C ASN A 45 -15.05 1.65 7.57
N PRO A 46 -13.90 1.92 8.22
CA PRO A 46 -12.85 0.91 8.35
C PRO A 46 -13.27 -0.29 9.21
N ASP A 47 -14.21 -0.10 10.13
CA ASP A 47 -14.61 -1.15 11.08
C ASP A 47 -15.34 -2.32 10.42
N GLU A 48 -16.03 -2.09 9.29
CA GLU A 48 -16.66 -3.17 8.52
C GLU A 48 -15.64 -4.16 7.95
N CYS A 49 -14.40 -3.70 7.71
CA CYS A 49 -13.34 -4.52 7.18
C CYS A 49 -12.91 -5.57 8.23
N TYR A 50 -12.87 -5.16 9.51
CA TYR A 50 -12.39 -6.00 10.62
C TYR A 50 -13.37 -7.11 11.01
N ALA A 51 -14.61 -7.10 10.51
CA ALA A 51 -15.55 -8.21 10.68
C ALA A 51 -15.05 -9.52 10.07
N CYS A 52 -14.26 -9.42 8.98
CA CYS A 52 -13.66 -10.58 8.30
C CYS A 52 -12.12 -10.51 8.28
N HIS A 53 -11.53 -9.32 8.08
CA HIS A 53 -10.07 -9.11 8.05
C HIS A 53 -9.53 -8.81 9.45
N THR A 54 -9.40 -9.84 10.28
CA THR A 54 -8.96 -9.71 11.67
C THR A 54 -7.47 -9.37 11.81
N ASN A 55 -6.67 -9.60 10.75
CA ASN A 55 -5.25 -9.28 10.73
C ASN A 55 -4.95 -8.12 9.75
N LYS A 56 -4.29 -7.07 10.24
CA LYS A 56 -3.85 -5.93 9.42
C LYS A 56 -2.80 -6.30 8.36
N THR A 57 -2.13 -7.44 8.48
CA THR A 57 -1.13 -7.90 7.49
C THR A 57 -1.71 -7.97 6.07
N ASP A 58 -3.00 -8.27 5.91
CA ASP A 58 -3.65 -8.31 4.59
C ASP A 58 -3.63 -6.93 3.90
N CYS A 59 -3.85 -5.87 4.67
CA CYS A 59 -3.79 -4.50 4.19
C CYS A 59 -2.33 -4.09 3.94
N ILE A 60 -1.48 -4.32 4.95
CA ILE A 60 -0.09 -3.85 4.97
C ILE A 60 0.68 -4.42 3.77
N ARG A 61 0.61 -5.72 3.53
CA ARG A 61 1.37 -6.37 2.45
C ARG A 61 1.12 -5.72 1.09
N CYS A 62 -0.13 -5.46 0.74
CA CYS A 62 -0.45 -4.80 -0.52
C CYS A 62 -0.03 -3.33 -0.52
N HIS A 63 -0.27 -2.61 0.58
CA HIS A 63 0.06 -1.18 0.69
C HIS A 63 1.56 -0.89 0.83
N GLU A 64 2.39 -1.90 1.14
CA GLU A 64 3.85 -1.81 1.12
C GLU A 64 4.45 -2.24 -0.22
N GLU A 65 3.84 -3.20 -0.93
CA GLU A 65 4.36 -3.75 -2.19
C GLU A 65 3.87 -3.01 -3.44
N VAL A 66 2.67 -2.40 -3.38
CA VAL A 66 2.04 -1.79 -4.55
C VAL A 66 2.34 -0.31 -4.61
N MET A 67 3.05 0.06 -5.67
CA MET A 67 3.33 1.46 -5.97
C MET A 67 2.04 2.29 -6.09
N PRO A 68 1.95 3.45 -5.40
CA PRO A 68 0.80 4.33 -5.53
C PRO A 68 0.60 4.83 -6.97
N ARG A 69 -0.65 5.02 -7.40
CA ARG A 69 -0.98 5.38 -8.78
C ARG A 69 -0.38 6.71 -9.26
N ASN A 70 -0.06 7.60 -8.33
CA ASN A 70 0.55 8.89 -8.64
C ASN A 70 2.05 8.78 -8.96
N HIS A 71 2.72 7.66 -8.67
CA HIS A 71 4.15 7.43 -8.93
C HIS A 71 4.47 7.28 -10.43
N THR A 72 4.24 8.37 -11.15
CA THR A 72 4.56 8.53 -12.56
C THR A 72 5.87 9.29 -12.68
N PRO A 73 6.62 9.15 -13.79
CA PRO A 73 7.83 9.94 -14.00
C PRO A 73 7.60 11.46 -13.86
N SER A 74 6.43 11.95 -14.26
CA SER A 74 6.04 13.36 -14.10
C SER A 74 5.86 13.77 -12.64
N TRP A 75 5.23 12.92 -11.83
CA TRP A 75 5.09 13.16 -10.39
C TRP A 75 6.43 13.09 -9.67
N ILE A 76 7.27 12.09 -9.99
CA ILE A 76 8.61 11.99 -9.43
C ILE A 76 9.42 13.25 -9.76
N LYS A 77 9.28 13.82 -10.96
CA LYS A 77 10.03 15.03 -11.33
C LYS A 77 9.48 16.34 -10.76
N ARG A 78 8.15 16.45 -10.56
CA ARG A 78 7.50 17.75 -10.29
C ARG A 78 6.42 17.73 -9.20
N GLY A 79 5.83 16.58 -8.92
CA GLY A 79 4.68 16.43 -8.02
C GLY A 79 5.06 16.10 -6.58
N HIS A 80 6.00 15.17 -6.37
CA HIS A 80 6.30 14.64 -5.04
C HIS A 80 6.73 15.74 -4.05
N GLY A 81 7.47 16.75 -4.51
CA GLY A 81 7.93 17.84 -3.64
C GLY A 81 6.83 18.75 -3.11
N LEU A 82 5.63 18.76 -3.72
CA LEU A 82 4.45 19.43 -3.16
C LEU A 82 3.79 18.56 -2.10
N GLU A 83 3.64 17.26 -2.37
CA GLU A 83 3.06 16.31 -1.42
C GLU A 83 3.94 16.15 -0.17
N ALA A 84 5.26 16.00 -0.33
CA ALA A 84 6.21 15.89 0.77
C ALA A 84 6.28 17.15 1.67
N ARG A 85 5.82 18.31 1.17
CA ARG A 85 5.67 19.53 2.00
C ARG A 85 4.42 19.48 2.88
N TRP A 86 3.38 18.77 2.47
CA TRP A 86 2.10 18.70 3.17
C TRP A 86 1.99 17.47 4.06
N ASP A 87 2.48 16.33 3.58
CA ASP A 87 2.36 15.02 4.23
C ASP A 87 3.56 14.15 3.85
N ARG A 88 4.70 14.40 4.51
CA ARG A 88 5.91 13.58 4.35
C ARG A 88 5.73 12.18 4.91
N ASP A 89 4.90 12.04 5.94
CA ASP A 89 4.64 10.76 6.61
C ASP A 89 4.01 9.76 5.63
N SER A 90 3.21 10.22 4.68
CA SER A 90 2.69 9.37 3.59
C SER A 90 3.77 8.59 2.85
N CYS A 91 4.95 9.20 2.63
CA CYS A 91 6.09 8.58 1.95
C CYS A 91 6.76 7.52 2.83
N THR A 92 6.78 7.74 4.15
CA THR A 92 7.41 6.85 5.13
C THR A 92 6.70 5.50 5.30
N THR A 93 5.51 5.37 4.69
CA THR A 93 4.80 4.09 4.57
C THR A 93 5.65 3.05 3.83
N CYS A 94 6.41 3.46 2.82
CA CYS A 94 7.25 2.57 2.00
C CYS A 94 8.72 2.98 1.97
N HIS A 95 9.01 4.28 2.04
CA HIS A 95 10.35 4.84 1.88
C HIS A 95 11.00 5.21 3.21
N LYS A 96 12.32 5.18 3.24
CA LYS A 96 13.13 5.71 4.34
C LYS A 96 13.70 7.06 3.98
N GLU A 97 14.21 7.79 4.96
CA GLU A 97 14.86 9.09 4.74
C GLU A 97 15.99 9.00 3.68
N ASP A 98 16.72 7.88 3.65
CA ASP A 98 17.77 7.61 2.65
C ASP A 98 17.25 7.71 1.20
N SER A 99 15.98 7.37 0.96
CA SER A 99 15.37 7.51 -0.37
C SER A 99 15.26 8.98 -0.82
N CYS A 100 15.07 9.91 0.12
CA CYS A 100 15.07 11.34 -0.16
C CYS A 100 16.49 11.82 -0.47
N ILE A 101 17.46 11.37 0.34
CA ILE A 101 18.86 11.78 0.25
C ILE A 101 19.48 11.32 -1.09
N GLU A 102 19.26 10.07 -1.48
CA GLU A 102 19.86 9.47 -2.68
C GLU A 102 19.60 10.30 -3.96
N CYS A 103 18.39 10.82 -4.12
CA CYS A 103 18.07 11.68 -5.26
C CYS A 103 18.53 13.13 -5.04
N HIS A 104 18.30 13.69 -3.85
CA HIS A 104 18.56 15.09 -3.57
C HIS A 104 20.03 15.46 -3.33
N GLU A 105 20.90 14.46 -3.13
CA GLU A 105 22.36 14.66 -3.09
C GLU A 105 22.89 15.19 -4.42
N THR A 106 22.33 14.72 -5.54
CA THR A 106 22.79 15.09 -6.90
C THR A 106 21.80 15.95 -7.67
N THR A 107 20.54 16.00 -7.23
CA THR A 107 19.47 16.74 -7.90
C THR A 107 18.81 17.72 -6.93
N GLU A 108 19.13 19.00 -7.10
CA GLU A 108 18.49 20.06 -6.34
C GLU A 108 16.96 20.04 -6.55
N PRO A 109 16.16 20.19 -5.48
CA PRO A 109 14.72 20.32 -5.63
C PRO A 109 14.37 21.46 -6.58
N SER A 110 13.38 21.27 -7.46
CA SER A 110 12.89 22.33 -8.36
C SER A 110 12.43 23.61 -7.65
N SER A 111 12.23 23.53 -6.33
CA SER A 111 11.94 24.69 -5.50
C SER A 111 13.15 25.52 -5.11
N HIS A 112 14.39 25.04 -5.25
CA HIS A 112 15.60 25.87 -5.12
C HIS A 112 15.64 26.86 -6.30
N ARG A 113 15.04 28.03 -6.10
CA ARG A 113 14.99 29.11 -7.09
C ARG A 113 15.73 30.34 -6.56
N PRO A 114 16.32 31.18 -7.44
CA PRO A 114 17.24 32.26 -7.04
C PRO A 114 16.70 33.27 -6.01
N GLY A 115 15.37 33.42 -5.88
CA GLY A 115 14.73 34.34 -4.93
C GLY A 115 14.63 33.85 -3.47
N TRP A 116 15.34 32.79 -3.11
CA TRP A 116 15.33 32.20 -1.76
C TRP A 116 16.48 32.64 -0.87
N ARG A 117 17.33 33.52 -1.40
CA ARG A 117 18.41 34.17 -0.65
C ARG A 117 17.83 35.34 0.16
N GLU A 118 18.64 35.90 1.04
CA GLU A 118 18.34 37.11 1.82
C GLU A 118 17.47 38.15 1.07
N PRO A 119 16.48 38.78 1.73
CA PRO A 119 16.17 38.76 3.17
C PRO A 119 15.03 37.81 3.59
N LEU A 120 14.57 36.92 2.70
CA LEU A 120 13.31 36.20 2.87
C LEU A 120 13.46 34.75 3.36
N ASN A 121 14.60 34.37 3.97
CA ASN A 121 15.04 33.04 4.44
C ASN A 121 14.01 32.25 5.31
N ARG A 122 12.83 31.93 4.76
CA ARG A 122 11.65 31.37 5.46
C ARG A 122 11.23 30.01 4.92
N HIS A 123 11.99 29.45 3.96
CA HIS A 123 11.56 28.27 3.23
C HIS A 123 12.43 27.04 3.53
N CYS A 124 13.69 27.19 3.93
CA CYS A 124 14.59 26.05 4.13
C CYS A 124 14.09 25.04 5.18
N ASN A 125 13.40 25.53 6.21
CA ASN A 125 12.89 24.71 7.33
C ASN A 125 11.76 23.74 6.97
N SER A 126 11.11 23.87 5.80
CA SER A 126 10.07 22.92 5.38
C SER A 126 10.65 21.64 4.79
N CYS A 127 11.93 21.66 4.38
CA CYS A 127 12.57 20.54 3.70
C CYS A 127 13.89 20.10 4.34
N HIS A 128 14.61 21.00 5.03
CA HIS A 128 15.89 20.69 5.67
C HIS A 128 15.73 20.56 7.19
N TYR A 129 16.23 19.46 7.76
CA TYR A 129 16.26 19.23 9.20
C TYR A 129 17.55 18.46 9.60
N PRO A 130 18.37 18.95 10.55
CA PRO A 130 18.24 20.24 11.23
C PRO A 130 18.71 21.42 10.35
N VAL A 131 18.02 22.55 10.44
CA VAL A 131 18.27 23.74 9.59
C VAL A 131 19.70 24.31 9.74
N GLN A 132 20.30 24.11 10.91
CA GLN A 132 21.64 24.59 11.25
C GLN A 132 22.77 23.99 10.40
N ASP A 133 22.50 22.88 9.70
CA ASP A 133 23.48 22.21 8.85
C ASP A 133 23.36 22.63 7.38
N THR A 134 22.52 23.62 7.07
CA THR A 134 22.27 24.08 5.69
C THR A 134 22.78 25.48 5.42
N ALA A 135 23.53 25.63 4.33
CA ALA A 135 23.99 26.91 3.81
C ALA A 135 22.87 27.60 2.99
N CYS A 136 21.80 27.99 3.70
CA CYS A 136 20.88 29.04 3.28
C CYS A 136 21.41 30.40 3.80
#